data_AF-A0A7K0CY05-F1
#
_entry.id   AF-A0A7K0CY05-F1
#
_cell.length_a   1.000
_cell.length_b   1.000
_cell.length_c   1.000
_cell.angle_alpha   90.00
_cell.angle_beta   90.00
_cell.angle_gamma   90.00
#
_symmetry.space_group_name_H-M   'P 1'
#
loop_
_entity.id
_entity.type
_entity.pdbx_description
1 polymer ?
#
loop_
_entity_poly.entity_id
_entity_poly.type
_entity_poly.pdbx_seq_one_letter_code
_entity_poly.pdbx_strand_id
1 'polypeptide(L)'
;MLKAALRRNAPRDVVVLSEKSVDLGASAPEPDVLVVFRASFGPHTSVYRPADVHLAIEIVSPSTKTKDRKLRPVQYAEAGIENFWRVENENDEMAVYTFELLPEGGAYAPSGVFRKHLRIDRPFAMDVELPEITW
;
A
#
# COMPACT_ATOMS: atom_id res chain seq x y z
N MET A 1 8.89 -3.93 -9.98
CA MET A 1 8.55 -2.95 -11.03
C MET A 1 7.45 -1.95 -10.62
N LEU A 2 6.37 -2.35 -9.92
CA LEU A 2 5.34 -1.43 -9.38
C LEU A 2 5.91 -0.31 -8.48
N LYS A 3 6.81 -0.66 -7.54
CA LYS A 3 7.52 0.32 -6.69
C LYS A 3 8.26 1.41 -7.49
N ALA A 4 8.85 1.05 -8.62
CA ALA A 4 9.51 2.03 -9.49
C ALA A 4 8.49 2.94 -10.18
N ALA A 5 7.34 2.40 -10.60
CA ALA A 5 6.25 3.21 -11.13
C ALA A 5 5.69 4.18 -10.09
N LEU A 6 5.48 3.73 -8.85
CA LEU A 6 5.10 4.58 -7.72
C LEU A 6 6.11 5.70 -7.51
N ARG A 7 7.41 5.39 -7.43
CA ARG A 7 8.47 6.40 -7.26
C ARG A 7 8.52 7.44 -8.37
N ARG A 8 8.29 7.04 -9.61
CA ARG A 8 8.33 7.95 -10.77
C ARG A 8 7.14 8.91 -10.80
N ASN A 9 5.98 8.49 -10.30
CA ASN A 9 4.74 9.28 -10.34
C ASN A 9 4.41 9.94 -8.98
N ALA A 10 5.16 9.60 -7.93
CA ALA A 10 4.94 10.17 -6.61
C ALA A 10 5.07 11.71 -6.64
N PRO A 11 4.08 12.45 -6.13
CA PRO A 11 4.20 13.89 -5.98
C PRO A 11 5.31 14.25 -4.98
N ARG A 12 5.73 15.52 -5.00
CA ARG A 12 6.86 16.00 -4.19
C ARG A 12 6.62 15.95 -2.70
N ASP A 13 5.39 15.84 -2.25
CA ASP A 13 4.99 15.82 -0.84
C ASP A 13 4.93 14.42 -0.24
N VAL A 14 5.25 13.36 -1.01
CA VAL A 14 5.33 11.98 -0.50
C VAL A 14 6.66 11.30 -0.80
N VAL A 15 6.91 10.19 -0.12
CA VAL A 15 8.11 9.35 -0.28
C VAL A 15 7.70 7.88 -0.32
N VAL A 16 8.21 7.13 -1.31
CA VAL A 16 7.95 5.69 -1.49
C VAL A 16 9.10 4.86 -0.92
N LEU A 17 8.78 4.06 0.09
CA LEU A 17 9.69 3.30 0.93
C LEU A 17 9.41 1.79 0.85
N SER A 18 10.38 1.00 1.32
CA SER A 18 10.26 -0.43 1.62
C SER A 18 11.13 -0.71 2.84
N GLU A 19 11.01 -1.90 3.43
CA GLU A 19 11.83 -2.29 4.59
C GLU A 19 11.64 -1.30 5.76
N LYS A 20 10.37 -0.88 5.96
CA LYS A 20 9.94 0.06 6.99
C LYS A 20 8.66 -0.43 7.62
N SER A 21 8.58 -0.34 8.94
CA SER A 21 7.43 -0.81 9.70
C SER A 21 6.42 0.31 9.96
N VAL A 22 5.18 -0.06 10.27
CA VAL A 22 4.16 0.85 10.80
C VAL A 22 3.88 0.48 12.25
N ASP A 23 3.97 1.42 13.16
CA ASP A 23 3.67 1.21 14.57
C ASP A 23 2.16 1.14 14.81
N LEU A 24 1.62 -0.06 15.01
CA LEU A 24 0.22 -0.29 15.37
C LEU A 24 0.04 -0.49 16.89
N GLY A 25 1.04 -0.14 17.70
CA GLY A 25 1.07 -0.31 19.15
C GLY A 25 1.35 -1.76 19.58
N ALA A 26 0.44 -2.68 19.30
CA ALA A 26 0.59 -4.09 19.67
C ALA A 26 1.49 -4.89 18.70
N SER A 27 1.71 -4.36 17.50
CA SER A 27 2.55 -4.96 16.48
C SER A 27 3.14 -3.88 15.57
N ALA A 28 4.25 -4.18 14.92
CA ALA A 28 4.87 -3.30 13.94
C ALA A 28 5.06 -4.05 12.61
N PRO A 29 3.98 -4.31 11.85
CA PRO A 29 4.11 -4.96 10.54
C PRO A 29 4.96 -4.12 9.59
N GLU A 30 5.64 -4.81 8.68
CA GLU A 30 6.42 -4.22 7.60
C GLU A 30 5.69 -4.48 6.27
N PRO A 31 4.97 -3.48 5.73
CA PRO A 31 4.39 -3.58 4.39
C PRO A 31 5.47 -3.65 3.33
N ASP A 32 5.21 -4.37 2.23
CA ASP A 32 6.15 -4.49 1.12
C ASP A 32 6.52 -3.12 0.51
N VAL A 33 5.53 -2.21 0.46
CA VAL A 33 5.73 -0.81 0.07
C VAL A 33 4.92 0.11 0.96
N LEU A 34 5.55 1.21 1.39
CA LEU A 34 4.90 2.32 2.07
C LEU A 34 5.01 3.59 1.22
N VAL A 35 3.94 4.39 1.22
CA VAL A 35 3.99 5.78 0.83
C VAL A 35 3.71 6.63 2.06
N VAL A 36 4.65 7.48 2.43
CA VAL A 36 4.55 8.36 3.61
C VAL A 36 4.59 9.82 3.20
N PHE A 37 4.05 10.69 4.04
CA PHE A 37 4.23 12.14 3.86
C PHE A 37 5.70 12.50 3.99
N ARG A 38 6.19 13.34 3.07
CA ARG A 38 7.59 13.80 3.04
C ARG A 38 7.97 14.55 4.32
N ALA A 39 7.01 15.26 4.93
CA ALA A 39 7.24 15.96 6.19
C ALA A 39 7.63 15.01 7.35
N SER A 40 7.16 13.76 7.29
CA SER A 40 7.44 12.72 8.29
C SER A 40 8.65 11.84 7.93
N PHE A 41 9.21 12.00 6.73
CA PHE A 41 10.35 11.22 6.26
C PHE A 41 11.65 11.66 6.94
N GLY A 42 12.36 10.69 7.51
CA GLY A 42 13.73 10.84 8.00
C GLY A 42 14.64 9.73 7.46
N PRO A 43 15.92 10.01 7.17
CA PRO A 43 16.84 9.02 6.59
C PRO A 43 17.10 7.82 7.51
N HIS A 44 16.93 8.01 8.83
CA HIS A 44 17.12 6.97 9.84
C HIS A 44 15.81 6.45 10.44
N THR A 45 14.66 6.91 9.95
CA THR A 45 13.35 6.44 10.41
C THR A 45 13.16 5.00 9.92
N SER A 46 12.95 4.06 10.85
CA SER A 46 12.66 2.65 10.56
C SER A 46 11.19 2.29 10.76
N VAL A 47 10.47 3.06 11.59
CA VAL A 47 9.08 2.83 11.95
C VAL A 47 8.30 4.14 11.81
N TYR A 48 7.14 4.08 11.15
CA TYR A 48 6.25 5.22 10.92
C TYR A 48 4.97 5.09 11.74
N ARG A 49 4.37 6.21 12.13
CA ARG A 49 3.02 6.21 12.71
C ARG A 49 1.98 6.00 11.59
N PRO A 50 0.83 5.38 11.85
CA PRO A 50 -0.23 5.21 10.86
C PRO A 50 -0.64 6.53 10.19
N ALA A 51 -0.74 7.62 10.97
CA ALA A 51 -1.08 8.95 10.47
C ALA A 51 -0.03 9.57 9.51
N ASP A 52 1.20 9.04 9.50
CA ASP A 52 2.25 9.48 8.56
C ASP A 52 2.20 8.69 7.24
N VAL A 53 1.39 7.62 7.17
CA VAL A 53 1.29 6.71 6.03
C VAL A 53 0.08 7.09 5.17
N HIS A 54 0.35 7.46 3.92
CA HIS A 54 -0.67 7.76 2.94
C HIS A 54 -1.19 6.50 2.23
N LEU A 55 -0.31 5.51 1.99
CA LEU A 55 -0.65 4.22 1.38
C LEU A 55 0.23 3.09 1.93
N ALA A 56 -0.38 1.99 2.33
CA ALA A 56 0.29 0.72 2.59
C ALA A 56 -0.03 -0.31 1.49
N ILE A 57 0.99 -1.00 0.98
CA ILE A 57 0.84 -2.01 -0.07
C ILE A 57 1.38 -3.35 0.40
N GLU A 58 0.62 -4.41 0.17
CA GLU A 58 1.03 -5.79 0.41
C GLU A 58 1.01 -6.59 -0.88
N ILE A 59 2.10 -7.31 -1.14
CA ILE A 59 2.29 -8.19 -2.28
C ILE A 59 2.03 -9.61 -1.80
N VAL A 60 0.85 -10.13 -2.15
CA VAL A 60 0.37 -11.42 -1.68
C VAL A 60 1.18 -12.55 -2.27
N SER A 61 1.84 -13.30 -1.40
CA SER A 61 2.49 -14.57 -1.71
C SER A 61 1.68 -15.75 -1.16
N PRO A 62 1.96 -17.00 -1.58
CA PRO A 62 1.32 -18.18 -0.98
C PRO A 62 1.45 -18.24 0.55
N SER A 63 2.57 -17.78 1.12
CA SER A 63 2.85 -17.82 2.57
C SER A 63 2.18 -16.67 3.33
N THR A 64 1.87 -15.54 2.69
CA THR A 64 1.29 -14.36 3.35
C THR A 64 -0.20 -14.18 3.07
N LYS A 65 -0.77 -14.93 2.11
CA LYS A 65 -2.17 -14.84 1.64
C LYS A 65 -3.23 -14.63 2.71
N THR A 66 -3.23 -15.43 3.77
CA THR A 66 -4.23 -15.29 4.84
C THR A 66 -4.07 -13.98 5.59
N LYS A 67 -2.85 -13.58 5.92
CA LYS A 67 -2.58 -12.33 6.64
C LYS A 67 -2.90 -11.13 5.77
N ASP A 68 -2.45 -11.11 4.53
CA ASP A 68 -2.61 -9.96 3.63
C ASP A 68 -4.05 -9.76 3.15
N ARG A 69 -4.82 -10.85 3.03
CA ARG A 69 -6.23 -10.75 2.63
C ARG A 69 -7.19 -10.48 3.79
N LYS A 70 -6.87 -10.93 5.00
CA LYS A 70 -7.83 -10.92 6.12
C LYS A 70 -7.40 -10.13 7.34
N LEU A 71 -6.11 -10.18 7.70
CA LEU A 71 -5.61 -9.59 8.95
C LEU A 71 -5.13 -8.16 8.74
N ARG A 72 -4.15 -7.96 7.84
CA ARG A 72 -3.54 -6.66 7.58
C ARG A 72 -4.54 -5.56 7.20
N PRO A 73 -5.56 -5.82 6.34
CA PRO A 73 -6.55 -4.79 6.02
C PRO A 73 -7.31 -4.29 7.25
N VAL A 74 -7.67 -5.20 8.18
CA VAL A 74 -8.36 -4.81 9.43
C VAL A 74 -7.42 -3.98 10.29
N GLN A 75 -6.19 -4.44 10.50
CA GLN A 75 -5.20 -3.74 11.32
C GLN A 75 -4.90 -2.33 10.81
N TYR A 76 -4.74 -2.16 9.50
CA TYR A 76 -4.46 -0.86 8.89
C TYR A 76 -5.68 0.07 8.91
N ALA A 77 -6.88 -0.48 8.73
CA ALA A 77 -8.12 0.31 8.81
C ALA A 77 -8.40 0.79 10.24
N GLU A 78 -8.24 -0.07 11.24
CA GLU A 78 -8.35 0.28 12.67
C GLU A 78 -7.33 1.34 13.07
N ALA A 79 -6.14 1.30 12.47
CA ALA A 79 -5.08 2.29 12.69
C ALA A 79 -5.28 3.60 11.91
N GLY A 80 -6.27 3.67 11.01
CA GLY A 80 -6.62 4.87 10.27
C GLY A 80 -5.74 5.18 9.05
N ILE A 81 -5.05 4.18 8.48
CA ILE A 81 -4.31 4.39 7.23
C ILE A 81 -5.31 4.59 6.09
N GLU A 82 -5.22 5.71 5.37
CA GLU A 82 -6.26 6.11 4.40
C GLU A 82 -6.39 5.16 3.21
N ASN A 83 -5.27 4.67 2.68
CA ASN A 83 -5.26 3.82 1.49
C ASN A 83 -4.53 2.51 1.76
N PHE A 84 -5.12 1.42 1.29
CA PHE A 84 -4.50 0.09 1.34
C PHE A 84 -4.60 -0.58 -0.02
N TRP A 85 -3.49 -1.06 -0.56
CA TRP A 85 -3.48 -1.83 -1.81
C TRP A 85 -3.02 -3.26 -1.55
N ARG A 86 -3.71 -4.21 -2.16
CA ARG A 86 -3.34 -5.62 -2.16
C ARG A 86 -2.99 -6.04 -3.58
N VAL A 87 -1.74 -6.40 -3.80
CA VAL A 87 -1.24 -6.85 -5.10
C VAL A 87 -1.21 -8.37 -5.10
N GLU A 88 -1.79 -8.99 -6.11
CA GLU A 88 -1.84 -10.44 -6.24
C GLU A 88 -1.34 -10.89 -7.61
N ASN A 89 -0.85 -12.12 -7.67
CA ASN A 89 -0.62 -12.83 -8.93
C ASN A 89 -1.86 -13.68 -9.25
N GLU A 90 -2.54 -13.36 -10.34
CA GLU A 90 -3.68 -14.10 -10.87
C GLU A 90 -3.35 -14.61 -12.27
N ASN A 91 -3.07 -15.91 -12.40
CA ASN A 91 -2.70 -16.54 -13.68
C ASN A 91 -1.51 -15.85 -14.37
N ASP A 92 -0.45 -15.57 -13.61
CA ASP A 92 0.77 -14.88 -14.06
C ASP A 92 0.58 -13.41 -14.44
N GLU A 93 -0.60 -12.84 -14.17
CA GLU A 93 -0.89 -11.41 -14.32
C GLU A 93 -0.95 -10.69 -12.96
N MET A 94 -0.41 -9.47 -12.90
CA MET A 94 -0.54 -8.59 -11.75
C MET A 94 -1.97 -8.07 -11.62
N ALA A 95 -2.61 -8.33 -10.49
CA ALA A 95 -3.87 -7.72 -10.08
C ALA A 95 -3.65 -6.79 -8.88
N VAL A 96 -3.99 -5.52 -9.03
CA VAL A 96 -3.94 -4.53 -7.93
C VAL A 96 -5.35 -4.26 -7.45
N TYR A 97 -5.65 -4.70 -6.24
CA TYR A 97 -6.89 -4.39 -5.53
C TYR A 97 -6.65 -3.14 -4.67
N THR A 98 -7.45 -2.09 -4.88
CA THR A 98 -7.32 -0.84 -4.13
C THR A 98 -8.48 -0.68 -3.16
N PHE A 99 -8.16 -0.12 -1.99
CA PHE A 99 -9.10 0.08 -0.91
C PHE A 99 -8.89 1.45 -0.27
N GLU A 100 -9.99 2.12 0.07
CA GLU A 100 -10.02 3.43 0.73
C GLU A 100 -10.75 3.33 2.07
N LEU A 101 -10.20 3.98 3.09
CA LEU A 101 -10.76 3.95 4.45
C LEU A 101 -12.14 4.57 4.42
N LEU A 102 -13.11 3.92 5.06
CA LEU A 102 -14.43 4.49 5.24
C LEU A 102 -14.35 5.77 6.09
N PRO A 103 -15.23 6.77 5.85
CA PRO A 103 -15.25 8.01 6.65
C PRO A 103 -15.38 7.78 8.16
N GLU A 104 -16.09 6.73 8.57
CA GLU A 104 -16.23 6.29 9.97
C GLU A 104 -14.97 5.62 10.56
N GLY A 105 -13.98 5.28 9.72
CA GLY A 105 -12.78 4.54 10.11
C GLY A 105 -13.02 3.05 10.34
N GLY A 106 -11.97 2.32 10.71
CA GLY A 106 -12.05 0.91 11.16
C GLY A 106 -12.30 -0.13 10.07
N ALA A 107 -12.76 0.26 8.89
CA ALA A 107 -12.91 -0.63 7.75
C ALA A 107 -12.63 0.07 6.41
N TYR A 108 -12.30 -0.74 5.41
CA TYR A 108 -12.01 -0.32 4.06
C TYR A 108 -13.18 -0.61 3.10
N ALA A 109 -13.43 0.28 2.15
CA ALA A 109 -14.24 0.01 0.96
C ALA A 109 -13.34 -0.29 -0.24
N PRO A 110 -13.69 -1.28 -1.10
CA PRO A 110 -13.00 -1.46 -2.38
C PRO A 110 -13.18 -0.22 -3.27
N SER A 111 -12.08 0.30 -3.80
CA SER A 111 -12.10 1.44 -4.74
C SER A 111 -11.74 1.07 -6.18
N GLY A 112 -11.22 -0.15 -6.41
CA GLY A 112 -10.90 -0.61 -7.75
C GLY A 112 -10.17 -1.95 -7.79
N VAL A 113 -10.16 -2.54 -9.00
CA VAL A 113 -9.33 -3.71 -9.33
C VAL A 113 -8.72 -3.47 -10.70
N PHE A 114 -7.38 -3.43 -10.74
CA PHE A 114 -6.62 -3.05 -11.94
C PHE A 114 -5.76 -4.21 -12.41
N ARG A 115 -5.75 -4.43 -13.73
CA ARG A 115 -4.94 -5.44 -14.42
C ARG A 115 -4.36 -4.79 -15.67
N LYS A 116 -3.08 -5.04 -15.98
CA LYS A 116 -2.33 -4.49 -17.13
C LYS A 116 -2.15 -2.97 -17.16
N HIS A 117 -3.08 -2.21 -16.62
CA HIS A 117 -3.07 -0.76 -16.58
C HIS A 117 -3.71 -0.27 -15.28
N LEU A 118 -3.00 0.63 -14.58
CA LEU A 118 -3.46 1.26 -13.34
C LEU A 118 -3.65 2.75 -13.62
N ARG A 119 -4.93 3.17 -13.66
CA ARG A 119 -5.33 4.56 -13.76
C ARG A 119 -6.21 4.92 -12.57
N ILE A 120 -5.70 5.78 -11.69
CA ILE A 120 -6.34 6.12 -10.42
C ILE A 120 -5.98 7.55 -9.99
N ASP A 121 -6.86 8.19 -9.23
CA ASP A 121 -6.65 9.55 -8.71
C ASP A 121 -6.19 9.57 -7.23
N ARG A 122 -6.39 8.45 -6.51
CA ARG A 122 -6.04 8.25 -5.10
C ARG A 122 -5.06 7.08 -4.93
N PRO A 123 -4.09 7.12 -4.00
CA PRO A 123 -3.77 8.24 -3.10
C PRO A 123 -3.23 9.49 -3.83
N PHE A 124 -2.71 9.32 -5.05
CA PHE A 124 -2.36 10.41 -5.95
C PHE A 124 -2.52 9.92 -7.39
N ALA A 125 -2.64 10.86 -8.32
CA ALA A 125 -2.84 10.55 -9.73
C ALA A 125 -1.72 9.66 -10.27
N MET A 126 -2.09 8.51 -10.81
CA MET A 126 -1.21 7.57 -11.49
C MET A 126 -1.90 7.03 -12.73
N ASP A 127 -1.17 6.98 -13.83
CA ASP A 127 -1.57 6.34 -15.09
C ASP A 127 -0.36 5.56 -15.60
N VAL A 128 -0.30 4.26 -15.29
CA VAL A 128 0.88 3.42 -15.55
C VAL A 128 0.49 2.02 -16.01
N GLU A 129 1.21 1.50 -17.00
CA GLU A 129 1.14 0.08 -17.34
C GLU A 129 1.66 -0.76 -16.17
N LEU A 130 0.88 -1.77 -15.80
CA LEU A 130 1.25 -2.74 -14.80
C LEU A 130 2.09 -3.83 -15.46
N PRO A 131 3.30 -4.09 -14.96
CA PRO A 131 4.15 -5.13 -15.48
C PRO A 131 3.65 -6.52 -15.05
N GLU A 132 4.10 -7.55 -15.75
CA GLU A 132 3.98 -8.92 -15.27
C GLU A 132 4.68 -9.09 -13.91
N ILE A 133 4.21 -10.06 -13.12
CA ILE A 133 4.87 -10.41 -11.87
C ILE A 133 6.03 -11.36 -12.17
N THR A 134 7.25 -10.88 -11.93
CA THR A 134 8.45 -11.72 -11.83
C THR A 134 8.78 -11.91 -10.34
N TRP A 135 8.69 -13.14 -9.84
CA TRP A 135 9.09 -13.53 -8.49
C TRP A 135 10.61 -13.61 -8.34
#